data_AF-A0A1F5YRQ6-F1
#
_entry.id   AF-A0A1F5YRQ6-F1
#
_cell.length_a   1.000
_cell.length_b   1.000
_cell.length_c   1.000
_cell.angle_alpha   90.00
_cell.angle_beta   90.00
_cell.angle_gamma   90.00
#
_symmetry.space_group_name_H-M   'P 1'
#
loop_
_entity.id
_entity.type
_entity.pdbx_description
1 polymer ?
#
loop_
_entity_poly.entity_id
_entity_poly.type
_entity_poly.pdbx_seq_one_letter_code
_entity_poly.pdbx_strand_id
1 'polypeptide(L)'
;MNTTNEKQFKTVNTTDIRFRLGSIISELERTKSPVLIISRSRPKAWLYPFEKGRRREDPFALWYKKILPKYAKISANQLIDLVRKDRDNR
;
A
#
# COMPACT_ATOMS: atom_id res chain seq x y z
N MET A 1 -2.62 -40.39 9.17
CA MET A 1 -3.53 -39.22 9.13
C MET A 1 -2.65 -37.99 9.02
N ASN A 2 -2.49 -37.44 7.82
CA ASN A 2 -1.65 -36.25 7.60
C ASN A 2 -2.54 -35.03 7.75
N THR A 3 -2.54 -34.42 8.93
CA THR A 3 -3.10 -33.10 9.15
C THR A 3 -2.18 -32.08 8.46
N THR A 4 -2.51 -31.75 7.22
CA THR A 4 -1.95 -30.58 6.54
C THR A 4 -2.28 -29.37 7.41
N ASN A 5 -1.29 -28.85 8.15
CA ASN A 5 -1.41 -27.58 8.84
C ASN A 5 -1.63 -26.50 7.78
N GLU A 6 -2.90 -26.22 7.45
CA GLU A 6 -3.24 -25.08 6.61
C GLU A 6 -2.73 -23.84 7.31
N LYS A 7 -1.72 -23.22 6.70
CA LYS A 7 -1.10 -22.01 7.20
C LYS A 7 -2.17 -20.92 7.21
N GLN A 8 -2.81 -20.69 8.35
CA GLN A 8 -3.93 -19.76 8.47
C GLN A 8 -3.41 -18.33 8.26
N PHE A 9 -3.63 -17.79 7.06
CA PHE A 9 -3.26 -16.42 6.72
C PHE A 9 -4.37 -15.46 7.14
N LYS A 10 -3.96 -14.29 7.64
CA LYS A 10 -4.90 -13.25 8.04
C LYS A 10 -5.61 -12.70 6.81
N THR A 11 -6.92 -12.51 6.91
CA THR A 11 -7.74 -11.92 5.85
C THR A 11 -8.23 -10.53 6.28
N VAL A 12 -8.17 -9.56 5.37
CA VAL A 12 -8.54 -8.16 5.63
C VAL A 12 -9.39 -7.61 4.49
N ASN A 13 -10.42 -6.82 4.81
CA ASN A 13 -11.27 -6.20 3.79
C ASN A 13 -10.58 -4.97 3.16
N THR A 14 -10.84 -4.69 1.88
CA THR A 14 -10.37 -3.46 1.22
C THR A 14 -10.80 -2.18 1.94
N THR A 15 -11.95 -2.20 2.63
CA THR A 15 -12.40 -1.07 3.45
C THR A 15 -11.52 -0.88 4.67
N ASP A 16 -11.09 -1.96 5.33
CA ASP A 16 -10.18 -1.88 6.48
C ASP A 16 -8.82 -1.34 6.08
N ILE A 17 -8.33 -1.69 4.88
CA ILE A 17 -7.09 -1.14 4.34
C ILE A 17 -7.16 0.39 4.29
N ARG A 18 -8.31 0.98 3.91
CA ARG A 18 -8.47 2.44 3.83
C ARG A 18 -8.32 3.12 5.20
N PHE A 19 -8.86 2.52 6.25
CA PHE A 19 -8.93 3.16 7.57
C PHE A 19 -7.81 2.73 8.52
N ARG A 20 -7.19 1.57 8.29
CA ARG A 20 -6.31 0.89 9.25
C ARG A 20 -4.96 0.49 8.68
N LEU A 21 -4.58 1.04 7.52
CA LEU A 21 -3.36 0.67 6.78
C LEU A 21 -2.12 0.58 7.68
N GLY A 22 -1.88 1.60 8.51
CA GLY A 22 -0.72 1.64 9.40
C GLY A 22 -0.66 0.44 10.34
N SER A 23 -1.77 0.12 11.02
CA SER A 23 -1.84 -1.05 11.92
C SER A 23 -1.63 -2.37 11.19
N ILE A 24 -2.17 -2.49 9.97
CA ILE A 24 -2.04 -3.69 9.14
C ILE A 24 -0.60 -3.89 8.70
N ILE A 25 0.08 -2.81 8.29
CA ILE A 25 1.51 -2.85 7.94
C ILE A 25 2.36 -3.18 9.17
N SER A 26 2.13 -2.54 10.32
CA SER A 26 2.88 -2.84 11.54
C SER A 26 2.75 -4.30 11.96
N GLU A 27 1.56 -4.87 11.82
CA GLU A 27 1.33 -6.29 12.12
C GLU A 27 1.94 -7.22 11.07
N LEU A 28 1.85 -6.88 9.79
CA LEU A 28 2.52 -7.60 8.69
C LEU A 28 4.03 -7.67 8.94
N GLU A 29 4.65 -6.55 9.30
CA GLU A 29 6.08 -6.48 9.60
C GLU A 29 6.45 -7.22 10.89
N ARG A 30 5.59 -7.21 11.90
CA ARG A 30 5.81 -7.94 13.16
C ARG A 30 5.67 -9.46 12.98
N THR A 31 4.66 -9.91 12.25
CA THR A 31 4.33 -11.34 12.09
C THR A 31 5.08 -11.98 10.94
N LYS A 32 5.57 -11.18 9.98
CA LYS A 32 6.16 -11.64 8.71
C LYS A 32 5.27 -12.64 7.96
N SER A 33 3.96 -12.59 8.21
CA SER A 33 2.98 -13.50 7.61
C SER A 33 2.15 -12.77 6.56
N PRO A 34 2.00 -13.31 5.34
CA PRO A 34 1.20 -12.67 4.29
C PRO A 34 -0.25 -12.45 4.71
N VAL A 35 -0.83 -11.34 4.22
CA VAL A 35 -2.24 -10.97 4.46
C VAL A 35 -3.02 -11.06 3.15
N LEU A 36 -4.15 -11.75 3.17
CA LEU A 36 -5.07 -11.80 2.03
C LEU A 36 -6.02 -10.60 2.09
N ILE A 37 -6.00 -9.78 1.03
CA ILE A 37 -6.94 -8.68 0.86
C ILE A 37 -8.16 -9.17 0.09
N ILE A 38 -9.34 -8.99 0.68
CA ILE A 38 -10.63 -9.36 0.09
C ILE A 38 -11.54 -8.15 -0.12
N SER A 39 -12.45 -8.25 -1.09
CA SER A 39 -13.55 -7.32 -1.27
C SER A 39 -14.80 -8.11 -1.63
N ARG A 40 -15.92 -7.83 -0.93
CA ARG A 40 -17.20 -8.57 -1.10
C ARG A 40 -16.97 -10.09 -1.07
N SER A 41 -16.22 -10.56 -0.07
CA SER A 41 -15.85 -11.97 0.13
C SER A 41 -15.05 -12.63 -1.00
N ARG A 42 -14.51 -11.84 -1.95
CA ARG A 42 -13.67 -12.36 -3.02
C ARG A 42 -12.21 -11.92 -2.82
N PRO A 43 -11.23 -12.81 -3.03
CA PRO A 43 -9.81 -12.47 -2.98
C PRO A 43 -9.47 -11.44 -4.06
N LYS A 44 -8.62 -10.48 -3.70
CA LYS A 44 -8.18 -9.39 -4.60
C LYS A 44 -6.68 -9.31 -4.73
N ALA A 45 -5.97 -9.41 -3.62
CA ALA A 45 -4.52 -9.30 -3.60
C ALA A 45 -3.94 -9.96 -2.36
N TRP A 46 -2.64 -10.29 -2.45
CA TRP A 46 -1.84 -10.66 -1.30
C TRP A 46 -0.91 -9.52 -0.93
N LEU A 47 -0.81 -9.23 0.36
CA LEU A 47 0.13 -8.29 0.93
C LEU A 47 1.24 -9.08 1.63
N TYR A 48 2.47 -8.93 1.15
CA TYR A 48 3.65 -9.60 1.68
C TYR A 48 4.51 -8.63 2.49
N PRO A 49 5.18 -9.11 3.56
CA PRO A 49 6.14 -8.30 4.29
C PRO A 49 7.26 -7.85 3.35
N PHE A 50 7.80 -6.65 3.60
CA PHE A 50 8.88 -6.16 2.77
C PHE A 50 10.18 -6.91 3.10
N GLU A 51 10.74 -7.59 2.10
CA GLU A 51 12.05 -8.24 2.20
C GLU A 51 13.11 -7.34 1.58
N LYS A 52 14.05 -6.88 2.41
CA LYS A 52 15.21 -6.09 2.00
C LYS A 52 16.26 -7.01 1.37
N GLY A 53 15.91 -7.64 0.24
CA GLY A 53 16.71 -8.70 -0.38
C GLY A 53 16.53 -8.78 -1.90
N ARG A 54 17.48 -8.19 -2.64
CA ARG A 54 17.82 -8.45 -4.05
C ARG A 54 16.67 -8.41 -5.09
N ARG A 55 15.91 -7.32 -5.19
CA ARG A 55 15.46 -6.87 -6.51
C ARG A 55 16.44 -5.83 -7.00
N ARG A 56 17.09 -6.11 -8.15
CA ARG A 56 18.08 -5.23 -8.77
C ARG A 56 17.55 -3.81 -8.95
N GLU A 57 16.24 -3.61 -9.00
CA GLU A 57 15.63 -2.30 -8.90
C GLU A 57 14.25 -2.44 -8.21
N ASP A 58 14.04 -1.73 -7.11
CA ASP A 58 12.72 -1.64 -6.45
C ASP A 58 11.71 -1.05 -7.46
N PRO A 59 10.60 -1.74 -7.80
CA PRO A 59 9.60 -1.23 -8.72
C PRO A 59 9.03 0.12 -8.29
N PHE A 60 8.95 0.39 -6.99
CA PHE A 60 8.55 1.70 -6.47
C PHE A 60 9.64 2.75 -6.73
N ALA A 61 10.92 2.42 -6.48
CA ALA A 61 12.04 3.27 -6.84
C ALA A 61 12.15 3.54 -8.35
N LEU A 62 11.82 2.56 -9.21
CA LEU A 62 11.76 2.73 -10.66
C LEU A 62 10.60 3.60 -11.10
N TRP A 63 9.40 3.35 -10.57
CA TRP A 63 8.24 4.21 -10.80
C TRP A 63 8.54 5.64 -10.36
N TYR A 64 9.09 5.81 -9.15
CA TYR A 64 9.52 7.11 -8.61
C TYR A 64 10.53 7.80 -9.53
N LYS A 65 11.61 7.11 -9.94
CA LYS A 65 12.61 7.69 -10.85
C LYS A 65 12.05 8.04 -12.24
N LYS A 66 11.11 7.25 -12.76
CA LYS A 66 10.55 7.43 -14.12
C LYS A 66 9.43 8.47 -14.17
N ILE A 67 8.61 8.54 -13.12
CA ILE A 67 7.36 9.29 -13.11
C ILE A 67 7.50 10.62 -12.36
N LEU A 68 8.29 10.67 -11.28
CA LEU A 68 8.44 11.92 -10.52
C LEU A 68 9.04 13.09 -11.35
N PRO A 69 9.97 12.88 -12.30
CA PRO A 69 10.41 13.96 -13.19
C PRO A 69 9.29 14.53 -14.07
N LYS A 70 8.21 13.77 -14.32
CA LYS A 70 7.04 14.21 -15.08
C LYS A 70 6.11 15.11 -14.27
N TYR A 71 6.15 15.04 -12.95
CA TYR A 71 5.38 15.91 -12.07
C TYR A 71 6.26 17.08 -11.65
N ALA A 72 5.86 18.30 -12.04
CA ALA A 72 6.52 19.51 -11.57
C ALA A 72 6.57 19.49 -10.03
N LYS A 73 7.76 19.59 -9.45
CA LYS A 73 7.90 19.79 -8.01
C LYS A 73 7.25 21.13 -7.68
N ILE A 74 6.05 21.09 -7.12
CA ILE A 74 5.40 22.28 -6.58
C ILE A 74 5.86 22.47 -5.14
N SER A 75 6.16 23.71 -4.78
CA SER A 75 6.42 24.10 -3.39
C SER A 75 5.14 23.97 -2.55
N ALA A 76 5.29 23.89 -1.23
CA ALA A 76 4.16 23.85 -0.31
C ALA A 76 3.22 25.05 -0.49
N ASN A 77 3.76 26.25 -0.77
CA ASN A 77 2.97 27.45 -1.04
C ASN A 77 2.14 27.30 -2.32
N GLN A 78 2.74 26.77 -3.39
CA GLN A 78 2.02 26.50 -4.65
C GLN A 78 0.89 25.47 -4.47
N LEU A 79 1.09 24.46 -3.62
CA LEU A 79 0.04 23.51 -3.28
C LEU A 79 -1.12 24.19 -2.54
N ILE A 80 -0.81 25.03 -1.53
CA ILE A 80 -1.82 25.78 -0.77
C ILE A 80 -2.65 26.67 -1.71
N ASP A 81 -2.00 27.35 -2.64
CA ASP A 81 -2.67 28.23 -3.60
C ASP A 81 -3.56 27.47 -4.59
N LEU A 82 -3.13 26.30 -5.06
CA LEU A 82 -3.94 25.43 -5.91
C LEU A 82 -5.21 24.94 -5.19
N VAL A 83 -5.07 24.54 -3.92
CA VAL A 83 -6.20 24.09 -3.09
C VAL A 83 -7.19 25.23 -2.81
N ARG A 84 -6.69 26.45 -2.58
CA ARG A 84 -7.54 27.65 -2.40
C ARG A 84 -8.31 27.99 -3.67
N LYS A 85 -7.64 28.03 -4.83
CA LYS A 85 -8.28 28.28 -6.13
C LYS A 85 -9.35 27.26 -6.50
N ASP A 86 -9.16 25.98 -6.19
CA ASP A 86 -10.17 24.95 -6.43
C ASP A 86 -11.41 25.14 -5.55
N ARG A 87 -11.21 25.63 -4.32
CA ARG A 87 -12.30 25.93 -3.38
C ARG A 87 -13.12 27.15 -3.80
N ASP A 88 -12.47 28.16 -4.37
CA ASP A 88 -13.13 29.41 -4.79
C ASP A 88 -13.85 29.28 -6.16
N ASN A 89 -13.55 28.22 -6.92
CA ASN A 89 -14.19 27.91 -8.21
C ASN A 89 -15.38 26.93 -8.09
N ARG A 90 -15.91 26.70 -6.89
CA ARG A 90 -17.16 25.96 -6.63
C ARG A 90 -18.25 26.87 -6.10
#